data_AF-A0A8R1HJU1-F1
#
_entry.id   AF-A0A8R1HJU1-F1
#
_cell.length_a   1.000
_cell.length_b   1.000
_cell.length_c   1.000
_cell.angle_alpha   90.00
_cell.angle_beta   90.00
_cell.angle_gamma   90.00
#
_symmetry.space_group_name_H-M   'P 1'
#
loop_
_entity.id
_entity.type
_entity.pdbx_description
1 polymer ?
#
loop_
_entity_poly.entity_id
_entity_poly.type
_entity_poly.pdbx_seq_one_letter_code
_entity_poly.pdbx_strand_id
1 'polypeptide(L)' 'MFWRWDGSNDDGDVVFATSHGRMVTISTKLRMPPEDVIKEAWDGVQTMSQWYQNINFASRIAAPTPNFDIGTYGNNV' A
#
# COMPACT_ATOMS: atom_id res chain seq x y z
N MET A 1 -6.62 -0.72 -21.81
CA MET A 1 -5.50 -0.80 -20.85
C MET A 1 -5.54 -2.20 -20.24
N PHE A 2 -4.48 -2.98 -20.35
CA PHE A 2 -4.46 -4.37 -19.87
C PHE A 2 -3.27 -4.56 -18.92
N TRP A 3 -3.51 -5.27 -17.83
CA TRP A 3 -2.47 -5.72 -16.91
C TRP A 3 -1.66 -6.83 -17.55
N ARG A 4 -0.33 -6.70 -17.54
CA ARG A 4 0.61 -7.71 -18.01
C ARG A 4 1.49 -8.12 -16.85
N TRP A 5 1.85 -9.39 -16.79
CA TRP A 5 2.81 -9.89 -15.80
C TRP A 5 4.13 -9.11 -15.92
N ASP A 6 4.65 -8.62 -14.80
CA ASP A 6 5.88 -7.82 -14.69
C ASP A 6 6.94 -8.55 -13.84
N GLY A 7 6.53 -9.41 -12.90
CA GLY A 7 7.46 -10.22 -12.09
C GLY A 7 6.76 -11.04 -10.99
N SER A 8 7.52 -11.89 -10.32
CA SER A 8 7.09 -12.65 -9.12
C SER A 8 8.28 -12.98 -8.21
N ASN A 9 8.01 -13.35 -6.96
CA ASN A 9 9.00 -13.87 -6.00
C ASN A 9 8.75 -15.35 -5.63
N ASP A 10 9.65 -15.93 -4.83
CA ASP A 10 9.55 -17.34 -4.38
C ASP A 10 8.39 -17.58 -3.40
N ASP A 11 7.84 -16.52 -2.81
CA ASP A 11 6.69 -16.56 -1.90
C ASP A 11 5.34 -16.59 -2.66
N GLY A 12 5.37 -16.47 -4.00
CA GLY A 12 4.20 -16.51 -4.86
C GLY A 12 3.50 -15.16 -5.04
N ASP A 13 4.12 -14.05 -4.64
CA ASP A 13 3.64 -12.71 -4.94
C ASP A 13 3.87 -12.39 -6.42
N VAL A 14 2.93 -11.66 -7.02
CA VAL A 14 2.95 -11.34 -8.45
C VAL A 14 2.75 -9.85 -8.66
N VAL A 15 3.59 -9.26 -9.51
CA VAL A 15 3.48 -7.88 -9.95
C VAL A 15 2.92 -7.84 -11.37
N PHE A 16 1.95 -6.98 -11.61
CA PHE A 16 1.43 -6.68 -12.95
C PHE A 16 1.59 -5.20 -13.29
N ALA A 17 1.88 -4.90 -14.56
CA ALA A 17 2.04 -3.54 -15.06
C ALA A 17 1.29 -3.28 -16.37
N THR A 18 0.95 -2.02 -16.62
CA THR A 18 0.38 -1.55 -17.90
C THR A 18 1.45 -0.93 -18.80
N SER A 19 1.26 -1.02 -20.12
CA SER A 19 2.27 -0.55 -21.11
C SER A 19 2.14 0.92 -21.54
N HIS A 20 0.96 1.54 -21.41
CA HIS A 20 0.71 2.94 -21.81
C HIS A 20 0.23 3.74 -20.59
N GLY A 21 1.10 4.59 -20.05
CA GLY A 21 0.97 5.13 -18.70
C GLY A 21 1.17 4.00 -17.68
N ARG A 22 2.40 3.81 -17.19
CA ARG A 22 2.76 2.67 -16.35
C ARG A 22 2.06 2.79 -14.99
N MET A 23 1.09 1.92 -14.75
CA MET A 23 0.55 1.61 -13.44
C MET A 23 1.09 0.24 -13.03
N VAL A 24 1.26 0.03 -11.74
CA VAL A 24 1.70 -1.23 -11.16
C VAL A 24 0.67 -1.67 -10.13
N THR A 25 0.34 -2.96 -10.12
CA THR A 25 -0.43 -3.59 -9.06
C THR A 25 0.30 -4.83 -8.55
N ILE A 26 0.18 -5.10 -7.25
CA ILE A 26 0.82 -6.21 -6.56
C ILE A 26 -0.28 -7.12 -6.03
N SER A 27 -0.16 -8.41 -6.26
CA SER A 27 -1.02 -9.45 -5.70
C SER A 27 -0.21 -10.32 -4.75
N THR A 28 -0.62 -10.34 -3.49
CA THR A 28 -0.01 -11.17 -2.42
C THR A 28 -1.11 -11.93 -1.68
N LYS A 29 -0.77 -13.12 -1.17
CA LYS A 29 -1.67 -13.91 -0.34
C LYS A 29 -1.17 -13.92 1.11
N LEU A 30 -1.83 -13.12 1.94
CA LEU A 30 -1.52 -13.07 3.37
C LEU A 30 -2.26 -14.18 4.13
N ARG A 31 -1.61 -14.74 5.15
CA ARG A 31 -2.20 -15.75 6.06
C ARG A 31 -2.90 -15.09 7.25
N MET A 32 -3.74 -14.10 6.98
CA MET A 32 -4.47 -13.36 7.99
C MET A 32 -5.86 -12.93 7.48
N PRO A 33 -6.80 -12.66 8.39
CA PRO A 33 -8.12 -12.16 8.02
C PRO A 33 -8.05 -10.81 7.29
N PRO A 34 -8.93 -10.54 6.32
CA PRO A 34 -8.96 -9.26 5.60
C PRO A 34 -9.13 -8.03 6.50
N GLU A 35 -9.88 -8.16 7.59
CA GLU A 35 -10.12 -7.09 8.56
C GLU A 35 -8.84 -6.63 9.27
N ASP A 36 -7.94 -7.55 9.58
CA ASP A 36 -6.64 -7.22 10.19
C ASP A 36 -5.75 -6.48 9.19
N VAL A 37 -5.78 -6.89 7.91
CA VAL A 37 -5.06 -6.19 6.83
C VAL A 37 -5.57 -4.77 6.67
N ILE A 38 -6.88 -4.58 6.62
CA ILE A 38 -7.49 -3.24 6.47
C ILE A 38 -7.15 -2.37 7.68
N LYS A 39 -7.26 -2.92 8.89
CA LYS A 39 -6.94 -2.19 10.11
C LYS A 39 -5.50 -1.67 10.10
N GLU A 40 -4.53 -2.49 9.70
CA GLU A 40 -3.13 -2.04 9.71
C GLU A 40 -2.72 -1.20 8.49
N ALA A 41 -3.22 -1.53 7.30
CA ALA A 41 -2.82 -0.84 6.07
C ALA A 41 -3.62 0.44 5.78
N TRP A 42 -4.86 0.53 6.26
CA TRP A 42 -5.76 1.66 6.00
C TRP A 42 -6.02 2.50 7.24
N ASP A 43 -6.51 1.88 8.32
CA ASP A 43 -6.84 2.63 9.55
C ASP A 43 -5.57 2.98 10.36
N GLY A 44 -4.53 2.15 10.25
CA GLY A 44 -3.24 2.25 10.94
C GLY A 44 -2.19 3.14 10.25
N VAL A 45 -2.58 3.98 9.29
CA VAL A 45 -1.63 4.81 8.51
C VAL A 45 -0.68 5.63 9.41
N GLN A 46 -1.13 6.09 10.58
CA GLN A 46 -0.30 6.88 11.51
C GLN A 46 0.86 6.10 12.12
N THR A 47 0.75 4.78 12.25
CA THR A 47 1.80 3.89 12.78
C THR A 47 2.53 3.12 11.68
N MET A 48 2.16 3.31 10.41
CA MET A 48 2.72 2.57 9.26
C MET A 48 4.25 2.67 9.16
N SER A 49 4.83 3.83 9.50
CA SER A 49 6.28 4.05 9.52
C SER A 49 7.05 3.20 10.54
N GLN A 50 6.37 2.59 11.52
CA GLN A 50 7.02 1.74 12.53
C GLN A 50 7.42 0.37 11.99
N TRP A 51 6.77 -0.10 10.92
CA TRP A 51 6.98 -1.43 10.35
C TRP A 51 7.25 -1.40 8.84
N TYR A 52 6.71 -0.42 8.10
CA TYR A 52 6.93 -0.30 6.66
C TYR A 52 8.20 0.49 6.36
N GLN A 53 9.28 -0.23 6.05
CA GLN A 53 10.64 0.30 5.93
C GLN A 53 10.86 1.28 4.77
N ASN A 54 9.91 1.39 3.82
CA ASN A 54 10.06 2.27 2.65
C ASN A 54 9.67 3.73 2.93
N ILE A 55 9.14 4.04 4.13
CA ILE A 55 8.81 5.39 4.59
C ILE A 55 9.36 5.62 5.99
N ASN A 56 9.80 6.85 6.29
CA ASN A 56 10.28 7.24 7.61
C ASN A 56 9.19 7.90 8.47
N PHE A 57 8.14 8.44 7.85
CA PHE A 57 7.00 8.98 8.56
C PHE A 57 5.72 8.81 7.75
N ALA A 58 4.60 8.76 8.46
CA ALA A 58 3.26 8.87 7.92
C ALA A 58 2.38 9.59 8.95
N SER A 59 1.49 10.47 8.49
CA SER A 59 0.60 11.24 9.36
C SER A 59 -0.70 11.59 8.65
N ARG A 60 -1.79 11.65 9.41
CA ARG A 60 -3.09 12.14 8.96
C ARG A 60 -3.18 13.64 9.27
N ILE A 61 -3.33 14.46 8.24
CA ILE A 61 -3.48 15.91 8.34
C ILE A 61 -4.94 16.27 8.69
N ALA A 62 -5.90 15.62 8.04
CA ALA A 62 -7.33 15.82 8.28
C ALA A 62 -8.16 14.58 7.88
N ALA A 63 -9.36 14.45 8.46
CA ALA A 63 -10.36 13.46 8.05
C ALA A 63 -11.72 14.15 7.82
N PRO A 64 -11.93 14.78 6.64
CA PRO A 64 -13.16 15.54 6.40
C PRO A 64 -14.43 14.68 6.42
N THR A 65 -14.33 13.39 6.12
CA THR A 65 -15.45 12.43 6.23
C THR A 65 -14.93 11.07 6.74
N PRO A 66 -15.81 10.14 7.17
CA PRO A 66 -15.39 8.79 7.58
C PRO A 66 -14.70 7.96 6.49
N ASN A 67 -14.86 8.34 5.21
CA ASN A 67 -14.33 7.60 4.06
C ASN A 67 -13.23 8.37 3.30
N PHE A 68 -12.77 9.50 3.85
CA PHE A 68 -11.80 10.37 3.18
C PHE A 68 -10.84 11.00 4.18
N ASP A 69 -9.56 10.70 4.00
CA ASP A 69 -8.46 11.27 4.75
C ASP A 69 -7.54 12.08 3.84
N ILE A 70 -6.97 13.15 4.40
CA ILE A 70 -5.82 13.85 3.85
C ILE A 70 -4.62 13.42 4.69
N GLY A 71 -3.65 12.78 4.06
CA GLY A 71 -2.44 12.28 4.71
C GLY A 71 -1.15 12.78 4.05
N THR A 72 -0.04 12.66 4.77
CA THR A 72 1.31 12.89 4.27
C THR A 72 2.22 11.76 4.72
N TYR A 73 3.17 11.37 3.89
CA TYR A 73 4.18 10.36 4.19
C TYR A 73 5.46 10.66 3.43
N GLY A 74 6.58 10.08 3.84
CA GLY A 74 7.83 10.25 3.12
C GLY A 74 9.04 9.78 3.88
N ASN A 75 10.20 10.04 3.30
CA ASN A 75 11.49 9.59 3.82
C ASN A 75 12.31 10.67 4.52
N ASN A 76 11.83 11.92 4.62
CA ASN A 76 12.64 13.10 4.95
C ASN A 76 13.85 13.23 4.01
N VAL A 77 13.86 14.25 3.15
CA VAL A 77 15.09 14.65 2.43
C VAL A 77 15.80 15.68 3.27
#